data_AF-A0A915JC73-F1
#
_entry.id   AF-A0A915JC73-F1
#
_cell.length_a   1.000
_cell.length_b   1.000
_cell.length_c   1.000
_cell.angle_alpha   90.00
_cell.angle_beta   90.00
_cell.angle_gamma   90.00
#
_symmetry.space_group_name_H-M   'P 1'
#
loop_
_entity.id
_entity.type
_entity.pdbx_description
1 polymer ?
#
loop_
_entity_poly.entity_id
_entity_poly.type
_entity_poly.pdbx_seq_one_letter_code
_entity_poly.pdbx_strand_id
1 'polypeptide(L)'
;TVSVNNRKVTVKGPRGTLKRDFRHQSLDISLLNKRTLRVRKWFGVREELACIRTICSHIQNLIKGVTLGYRYKMRSVYAHFPINIAIQEKGSLVEIRNFIGEKIVRRIELPEGVTAKVSTDQKDEVVLEGNDLEMVSQA
;
A
#
# COMPACT_ATOMS: atom_id res chain seq x y z
N THR A 1 14.68 1.74 11.22
CA THR A 1 15.92 1.05 10.83
C THR A 1 15.70 0.31 9.53
N VAL A 2 16.71 0.26 8.66
CA VAL A 2 16.65 -0.45 7.37
C VAL A 2 17.73 -1.54 7.39
N SER A 3 17.37 -2.74 6.95
CA SER A 3 18.29 -3.88 6.82
C SER A 3 18.12 -4.50 5.43
N VAL A 4 19.23 -4.89 4.82
CA VAL A 4 19.26 -5.46 3.47
C VAL A 4 20.08 -6.74 3.51
N ASN A 5 19.44 -7.88 3.26
CA ASN A 5 20.10 -9.19 3.22
C ASN A 5 19.71 -9.91 1.94
N ASN A 6 20.68 -10.23 1.08
CA ASN A 6 20.45 -10.97 -0.18
C ASN A 6 19.27 -10.38 -1.00
N ARG A 7 19.33 -9.07 -1.26
CA ARG A 7 18.31 -8.26 -1.98
C ARG A 7 16.91 -8.25 -1.34
N LYS A 8 16.74 -8.79 -0.14
CA LYS A 8 15.54 -8.62 0.69
C LYS A 8 15.71 -7.39 1.57
N VAL A 9 14.82 -6.42 1.39
CA VAL A 9 14.82 -5.17 2.16
C VAL A 9 13.79 -5.30 3.28
N THR A 10 14.23 -5.09 4.51
CA THR A 10 13.36 -5.03 5.69
C THR A 10 13.48 -3.65 6.33
N VAL A 11 12.35 -2.97 6.44
CA VAL A 11 12.23 -1.63 7.03
C VAL A 11 11.42 -1.75 8.32
N LYS A 12 11.99 -1.27 9.42
CA LYS A 12 11.31 -1.19 10.73
C LYS A 12 11.22 0.26 11.18
N GLY A 13 10.16 0.59 11.90
CA GLY A 13 9.95 1.90 12.49
C GLY A 13 8.73 1.91 13.40
N PRO A 14 8.20 3.09 13.75
CA PRO A 14 7.23 3.20 14.85
C PRO A 14 5.91 2.49 14.57
N ARG A 15 5.44 2.46 13.32
CA ARG A 15 4.16 1.84 12.95
C ARG A 15 4.23 0.33 12.68
N GLY A 16 5.44 -0.25 12.66
CA GLY A 16 5.61 -1.69 12.44
C GLY A 16 6.84 -2.04 11.60
N THR A 17 6.75 -3.18 10.91
CA THR A 17 7.83 -3.69 10.06
C THR A 17 7.30 -4.13 8.70
N LEU A 18 7.90 -3.64 7.63
CA LEU A 18 7.60 -4.09 6.26
C LEU A 18 8.80 -4.80 5.67
N LYS A 19 8.53 -5.82 4.86
CA LYS A 19 9.54 -6.63 4.18
C LYS A 19 9.20 -6.71 2.70
N ARG A 20 10.21 -6.60 1.86
CA ARG A 20 10.04 -6.73 0.41
C ARG A 20 11.20 -7.44 -0.25
N ASP A 21 10.88 -8.29 -1.21
CA ASP A 21 11.84 -9.09 -1.94
C ASP A 21 12.09 -8.52 -3.34
N PHE A 22 13.35 -8.20 -3.65
CA PHE A 22 13.80 -7.73 -4.96
C PHE A 22 14.71 -8.74 -5.68
N ARG A 23 14.69 -10.02 -5.30
CA ARG A 23 15.53 -11.08 -5.90
C ARG A 23 15.31 -11.30 -7.39
N HIS A 24 14.12 -10.98 -7.91
CA HIS A 24 13.80 -11.08 -9.33
C HIS A 24 14.68 -10.16 -10.19
N GLN A 25 15.16 -9.04 -9.62
CA GLN A 25 16.05 -8.11 -10.32
C GLN A 25 17.52 -8.36 -9.96
N SER A 26 18.38 -8.39 -10.97
CA SER A 26 19.82 -8.58 -10.84
C SER A 26 20.54 -7.26 -10.58
N LEU A 27 20.48 -6.78 -9.34
CA LEU A 27 21.09 -5.51 -8.90
C LEU A 27 21.71 -5.62 -7.51
N ASP A 28 22.62 -4.69 -7.23
CA ASP A 28 23.32 -4.57 -5.96
C ASP A 28 22.63 -3.51 -5.09
N ILE A 29 22.21 -3.92 -3.89
CA ILE A 29 21.61 -3.04 -2.88
C ILE A 29 22.51 -3.06 -1.65
N SER A 30 23.18 -1.94 -1.38
CA SER A 30 24.08 -1.80 -0.24
C SER A 30 23.69 -0.61 0.63
N LEU A 31 23.80 -0.79 1.95
CA LEU A 31 23.75 0.31 2.91
C LEU A 31 25.15 0.92 2.99
N LEU A 32 25.30 2.14 2.46
CA LEU A 32 26.59 2.84 2.52
C LEU A 32 26.83 3.39 3.93
N ASN A 33 25.79 4.02 4.49
CA ASN A 33 25.76 4.54 5.85
C ASN A 33 24.41 4.20 6.50
N LYS A 34 24.26 4.51 7.80
CA LYS A 34 22.97 4.37 8.53
C LYS A 34 21.82 5.16 7.90
N ARG A 35 22.10 6.17 7.07
CA ARG A 35 21.12 7.08 6.48
C ARG A 35 21.00 6.96 4.95
N THR A 36 21.97 6.34 4.28
CA THR A 36 22.02 6.29 2.82
C THR A 36 22.08 4.85 2.32
N LEU A 37 21.05 4.48 1.55
CA LEU A 37 20.96 3.22 0.83
C LEU A 37 21.31 3.49 -0.64
N ARG A 38 22.16 2.63 -1.20
CA ARG A 38 22.68 2.74 -2.55
C ARG A 38 22.21 1.54 -3.36
N VAL A 39 21.57 1.81 -4.49
CA VAL A 39 21.18 0.79 -5.48
C VAL A 39 22.06 0.97 -6.70
N ARG A 40 22.71 -0.11 -7.16
CA ARG A 40 23.61 -0.12 -8.31
C ARG A 40 23.31 -1.29 -9.22
N LYS A 41 23.52 -1.07 -10.52
CA LYS A 41 23.48 -2.10 -11.55
C LYS A 41 24.77 -2.01 -12.35
N TRP A 42 25.46 -3.14 -12.49
CA TRP A 42 26.64 -3.25 -13.35
C TRP A 42 26.17 -3.54 -14.78
N PHE A 43 26.77 -2.86 -15.76
CA PHE A 43 26.48 -3.04 -17.19
C PHE A 43 24.98 -2.99 -17.54
N GLY A 44 24.27 -1.98 -16.98
CA GLY A 44 22.82 -1.86 -17.15
C GLY A 44 22.40 -1.44 -18.55
N VAL A 45 21.45 -2.16 -19.14
CA VAL A 45 20.75 -1.78 -20.38
C VAL A 45 19.65 -0.76 -20.06
N ARG A 46 19.15 -0.02 -21.06
CA ARG A 46 18.12 1.03 -20.90
C ARG A 46 16.91 0.59 -20.05
N GLU A 47 16.42 -0.62 -20.25
CA GLU A 47 15.29 -1.18 -19.48
C GLU A 47 15.65 -1.43 -18.02
N GLU A 48 16.83 -1.98 -17.76
CA GLU A 48 17.30 -2.26 -16.40
C GLU A 48 17.62 -0.99 -15.60
N LEU A 49 18.06 0.08 -16.29
CA LEU A 49 18.27 1.39 -15.69
C LEU A 49 16.96 1.99 -15.17
N ALA A 50 15.84 1.75 -15.84
CA ALA A 50 14.51 2.17 -15.37
C ALA A 50 14.14 1.47 -14.06
N CYS A 51 14.44 0.17 -13.93
CA CYS A 51 14.16 -0.61 -12.73
C CYS A 51 14.85 -0.05 -11.46
N ILE A 52 16.03 0.58 -11.60
CA ILE A 52 16.74 1.19 -10.45
C ILE A 52 15.86 2.23 -9.78
N ARG A 53 15.26 3.13 -10.58
CA ARG A 53 14.40 4.20 -10.05
C ARG A 53 13.14 3.63 -9.41
N THR A 54 12.54 2.62 -10.03
CA THR A 54 11.36 1.93 -9.50
C THR A 54 11.63 1.34 -8.12
N ILE A 55 12.77 0.65 -7.94
CA ILE A 55 13.13 0.05 -6.65
C ILE A 55 13.45 1.10 -5.59
N CYS A 56 14.14 2.18 -5.97
CA CYS A 56 14.35 3.31 -5.08
C CYS A 56 13.00 3.89 -4.60
N SER A 57 12.02 4.03 -5.49
CA SER A 57 10.67 4.49 -5.14
C SER A 57 9.95 3.52 -4.20
N HIS A 58 10.00 2.20 -4.46
CA HIS A 58 9.40 1.21 -3.56
C HIS A 58 10.02 1.29 -2.16
N ILE A 59 11.35 1.37 -2.05
CA ILE A 59 12.02 1.49 -0.75
C ILE A 59 11.63 2.79 -0.04
N GLN A 60 11.53 3.91 -0.76
CA GLN A 60 11.06 5.18 -0.19
C GLN A 60 9.62 5.06 0.33
N ASN A 61 8.75 4.35 -0.40
CA ASN A 61 7.37 4.13 0.03
C ASN A 61 7.31 3.25 1.29
N LEU A 62 8.13 2.19 1.37
CA LEU A 62 8.23 1.38 2.59
C LEU A 62 8.67 2.21 3.80
N ILE A 63 9.64 3.13 3.62
CA ILE A 63 10.11 4.02 4.69
C ILE A 63 8.98 4.96 5.14
N LYS A 64 8.31 5.64 4.20
CA LYS A 64 7.20 6.55 4.50
C LYS A 64 6.02 5.83 5.17
N GLY A 65 5.71 4.63 4.71
CA GLY A 65 4.63 3.81 5.24
C GLY A 65 4.83 3.43 6.71
N VAL A 66 6.07 3.09 7.09
CA VAL A 66 6.37 2.70 8.47
C VAL A 66 6.54 3.91 9.40
N THR A 67 6.84 5.09 8.88
CA THR A 67 6.97 6.32 9.68
C THR A 67 5.65 7.06 9.84
N LEU A 68 4.94 7.33 8.74
CA LEU A 68 3.73 8.15 8.71
C LEU A 68 2.47 7.28 8.54
N GLY A 69 2.55 6.25 7.69
CA GLY A 69 1.41 5.46 7.23
C GLY A 69 0.76 6.05 5.97
N TYR A 70 -0.13 5.29 5.35
CA TYR A 70 -0.89 5.69 4.19
C TYR A 70 -2.39 5.68 4.49
N ARG A 71 -3.08 6.69 3.94
CA ARG A 71 -4.52 6.86 4.09
C ARG A 71 -5.12 7.26 2.74
N TYR A 72 -6.08 6.47 2.26
CA TYR A 72 -6.88 6.78 1.08
C TYR A 72 -8.29 7.16 1.52
N LYS A 73 -8.78 8.27 0.99
CA LYS A 73 -10.17 8.70 1.18
C LYS A 73 -10.92 8.45 -0.11
N MET A 74 -11.93 7.60 -0.05
CA MET A 74 -12.76 7.22 -1.18
C MET A 74 -14.18 7.72 -0.92
N ARG A 75 -14.73 8.47 -1.86
CA ARG A 75 -16.09 8.99 -1.76
C ARG A 75 -17.01 8.28 -2.73
N SER A 76 -18.10 7.71 -2.23
CA SER A 76 -19.14 7.18 -3.10
C SER A 76 -19.98 8.31 -3.66
N VAL A 77 -20.15 8.30 -4.99
CA VAL A 77 -20.91 9.30 -5.73
C VAL A 77 -22.06 8.60 -6.44
N TYR A 78 -23.25 9.19 -6.35
CA TYR A 78 -24.46 8.67 -6.98
C TYR A 78 -25.39 9.82 -7.36
N ALA A 79 -26.26 9.58 -8.36
CA ALA A 79 -27.28 10.54 -8.80
C ALA A 79 -28.69 10.12 -8.36
N HIS A 80 -29.08 8.87 -8.64
CA HIS A 80 -30.45 8.37 -8.39
C HIS A 80 -30.50 7.34 -7.26
N PHE A 81 -29.67 6.30 -7.32
CA PHE A 81 -29.67 5.22 -6.34
C PHE A 81 -28.59 5.45 -5.28
N PRO A 82 -28.95 5.70 -4.00
CA PRO A 82 -27.98 5.89 -2.94
C PRO A 82 -27.23 4.58 -2.65
N ILE A 83 -25.90 4.64 -2.63
CA ILE A 83 -25.04 3.48 -2.40
C ILE A 83 -24.82 3.32 -0.89
N ASN A 84 -25.10 2.13 -0.36
CA ASN A 84 -24.88 1.84 1.05
C ASN A 84 -23.58 1.04 1.20
N ILE A 85 -22.60 1.60 1.91
CA ILE A 85 -21.35 0.91 2.24
C ILE A 85 -21.36 0.53 3.72
N ALA A 86 -21.24 -0.75 3.99
CA ALA A 86 -21.12 -1.30 5.34
C ALA A 86 -19.76 -1.96 5.51
N ILE A 87 -19.11 -1.70 6.65
CA ILE A 87 -17.82 -2.30 6.98
C ILE A 87 -18.06 -3.35 8.06
N GLN A 88 -17.63 -4.58 7.80
CA GLN A 88 -17.76 -5.73 8.68
C GLN A 88 -16.39 -6.21 9.15
N GLU A 89 -16.40 -7.18 10.08
CA GLU A 89 -15.20 -7.88 10.56
C GLU A 89 -14.07 -6.93 11.01
N LYS A 90 -14.43 -5.91 11.81
CA LYS A 90 -13.49 -4.92 12.35
C LYS A 90 -12.65 -4.18 11.29
N GLY A 91 -13.17 -4.05 10.08
CA GLY A 91 -12.51 -3.29 9.02
C GLY A 91 -11.85 -4.12 7.94
N SER A 92 -11.98 -5.45 7.95
CA SER A 92 -11.41 -6.36 6.94
C SER A 92 -12.34 -6.68 5.78
N LEU A 93 -13.66 -6.55 5.95
CA LEU A 93 -14.64 -6.83 4.90
C LEU A 93 -15.48 -5.58 4.60
N VAL A 94 -15.56 -5.21 3.32
CA VAL A 94 -16.40 -4.12 2.84
C VAL A 94 -17.57 -4.68 2.04
N GLU A 95 -18.78 -4.39 2.47
CA GLU A 95 -20.01 -4.72 1.75
C GLU A 95 -20.57 -3.48 1.07
N ILE A 96 -20.76 -3.55 -0.25
CA ILE A 96 -21.43 -2.51 -1.03
C ILE A 96 -22.80 -3.04 -1.44
N ARG A 97 -23.85 -2.26 -1.13
CA ARG A 97 -25.25 -2.56 -1.44
C ARG A 97 -25.85 -1.46 -2.31
N ASN A 98 -26.86 -1.83 -3.10
CA ASN A 98 -27.63 -0.90 -3.94
C ASN A 98 -26.79 -0.15 -5.00
N PHE A 99 -25.72 -0.79 -5.49
CA PHE A 99 -24.93 -0.25 -6.59
C PHE A 99 -25.76 -0.22 -7.88
N ILE A 100 -26.08 0.97 -8.40
CA ILE A 100 -26.95 1.16 -9.58
C ILE A 100 -28.35 0.51 -9.40
N GLY A 101 -28.82 0.33 -8.16
CA GLY A 101 -30.10 -0.32 -7.89
C GLY A 101 -30.06 -1.86 -7.93
N GLU A 102 -28.87 -2.48 -8.02
CA GLU A 102 -28.70 -3.93 -7.91
C GLU A 102 -29.10 -4.43 -6.51
N LYS A 103 -29.81 -5.58 -6.46
CA LYS A 103 -30.12 -6.29 -5.21
C LYS A 103 -28.96 -7.15 -4.69
N ILE A 104 -27.91 -7.33 -5.50
CA ILE A 104 -26.75 -8.15 -5.14
C ILE A 104 -25.87 -7.37 -4.17
N VAL A 105 -25.41 -8.04 -3.12
CA VAL A 105 -24.42 -7.49 -2.18
C VAL A 105 -23.03 -7.82 -2.70
N ARG A 106 -22.23 -6.79 -3.01
CA ARG A 106 -20.84 -6.97 -3.41
C ARG A 106 -19.98 -6.97 -2.15
N ARG A 107 -19.20 -8.04 -1.96
CA ARG A 107 -18.32 -8.23 -0.81
C ARG A 107 -16.87 -8.16 -1.28
N ILE A 108 -16.07 -7.35 -0.60
CA ILE A 108 -14.65 -7.17 -0.90
C ILE A 108 -13.88 -7.43 0.38
N GLU A 109 -13.04 -8.45 0.35
CA GLU A 109 -12.09 -8.76 1.41
C GLU A 109 -10.84 -7.90 1.23
N LEU A 110 -10.47 -7.16 2.27
CA LEU A 110 -9.28 -6.32 2.25
C LEU A 110 -8.02 -7.14 2.52
N PRO A 111 -6.89 -6.77 1.91
CA PRO A 111 -5.61 -7.41 2.17
C PRO A 111 -5.15 -7.20 3.62
N GLU A 112 -4.36 -8.14 4.13
CA GLU A 112 -3.86 -8.10 5.50
C GLU A 112 -3.09 -6.79 5.81
N GLY A 113 -3.38 -6.21 6.97
CA GLY A 113 -2.74 -4.97 7.42
C GLY A 113 -3.34 -3.68 6.84
N VAL A 114 -4.40 -3.78 6.04
CA VAL A 114 -5.24 -2.66 5.62
C VAL A 114 -6.56 -2.71 6.39
N THR A 115 -7.02 -1.57 6.88
CA THR A 115 -8.30 -1.43 7.59
C THR A 115 -9.14 -0.36 6.93
N ALA A 116 -10.40 -0.68 6.64
CA ALA A 116 -11.39 0.31 6.23
C ALA A 116 -12.13 0.89 7.44
N LYS A 117 -12.44 2.19 7.39
CA LYS A 117 -13.29 2.89 8.35
C LYS A 117 -14.25 3.81 7.59
N VAL A 118 -15.49 3.91 8.07
CA VAL A 118 -16.42 4.94 7.57
C VAL A 118 -16.01 6.27 8.19
N SER A 119 -15.92 7.32 7.38
CA SER A 119 -15.57 8.66 7.86
C SER A 119 -16.72 9.22 8.72
N THR A 120 -16.40 9.72 9.90
CA THR A 120 -17.37 10.45 10.75
C THR A 120 -17.60 11.87 10.26
N ASP A 121 -16.61 12.43 9.57
CA ASP A 121 -16.56 13.86 9.23
C ASP A 121 -17.32 14.14 7.94
N GLN A 122 -17.39 13.16 7.03
CA GLN A 122 -18.03 13.29 5.74
C GLN A 122 -18.89 12.08 5.44
N LYS A 123 -20.16 12.34 5.15
CA LYS A 123 -21.11 11.31 4.71
C LYS A 123 -20.62 10.69 3.39
N ASP A 124 -20.84 9.38 3.25
CA ASP A 124 -20.55 8.61 2.03
C ASP A 124 -19.04 8.59 1.68
N GLU A 125 -18.18 8.74 2.68
CA GLU A 125 -16.71 8.59 2.58
C GLU A 125 -16.24 7.36 3.36
N VAL A 126 -15.40 6.56 2.70
CA VAL A 126 -14.67 5.43 3.29
C VAL A 126 -13.19 5.77 3.30
N VAL A 127 -12.57 5.52 4.43
CA VAL A 127 -11.16 5.76 4.67
C VAL A 127 -10.44 4.41 4.77
N LEU A 128 -9.53 4.15 3.84
CA LEU A 128 -8.64 3.00 3.87
C LEU A 128 -7.31 3.42 4.52
N GLU A 129 -6.89 2.70 5.56
CA GLU A 129 -5.63 2.97 6.27
C GLU A 129 -4.75 1.73 6.26
N GLY A 130 -3.45 1.93 6.08
CA GLY A 130 -2.47 0.85 6.16
C GLY A 130 -1.03 1.36 6.13
N ASN A 131 -0.09 0.44 6.37
CA ASN A 131 1.33 0.77 6.36
C ASN A 131 1.99 0.55 4.99
N ASP A 132 1.49 -0.39 4.18
CA ASP A 132 2.01 -0.65 2.84
C ASP A 132 1.16 0.07 1.79
N LEU A 133 1.78 0.94 0.98
CA LEU A 133 1.09 1.68 -0.06
C LEU A 133 0.44 0.77 -1.09
N GLU A 134 1.09 -0.34 -1.46
CA GLU A 134 0.58 -1.21 -2.52
C GLU A 134 -0.67 -1.96 -2.08
N MET A 135 -0.64 -2.50 -0.86
CA MET A 135 -1.81 -3.17 -0.28
C MET A 135 -2.96 -2.19 -0.10
N VAL A 136 -2.69 -0.97 0.37
CA VAL A 136 -3.73 0.07 0.51
C VAL A 136 -4.28 0.53 -0.84
N SER A 137 -3.46 0.54 -1.90
CA SER A 137 -3.89 0.94 -3.24
C SER A 137 -4.61 -0.17 -4.01
N GLN A 138 -4.36 -1.42 -3.64
CA GLN A 138 -4.99 -2.60 -4.25
C GLN A 138 -6.35 -2.91 -3.62
N ALA A 139 -6.51 -2.60 -2.34
CA ALA A 139 -7.76 -2.58 -1.60
C ALA A 139 -8.82 -1.68 -2.28
#